data_AF-W1IAJ8-F1
#
_entry.id   AF-W1IAJ8-F1
#
_cell.length_a   1.000
_cell.length_b   1.000
_cell.length_c   1.000
_cell.angle_alpha   90.00
_cell.angle_beta   90.00
_cell.angle_gamma   90.00
#
_symmetry.space_group_name_H-M   'P 1'
#
loop_
_entity.id
_entity.type
_entity.pdbx_description
1 polymer ?
#
loop_
_entity_poly.entity_id
_entity_poly.type
_entity_poly.pdbx_seq_one_letter_code
_entity_poly.pdbx_strand_id
1 'polypeptide(L)'
;MKINYKLLLVGSVVAIGTMALLAESINEREQERVDLATAPIVDAKVQHKSEEWARYYPRQYSSWKATKESDKLEDALADKPQLPVLWAGYGFAKDYNMPRGHYYALQDNVNSLRTGAPVDGKTGPMPTACWTCKSPDIPRIQE
;
A
#
# COMPACT_ATOMS: atom_id res chain seq x y z
N MET A 1 2.99 63.09 -22.52
CA MET A 1 3.17 61.63 -22.64
C MET A 1 1.89 61.03 -23.19
N LYS A 2 1.80 60.73 -24.50
CA LYS A 2 0.57 60.17 -25.09
C LYS A 2 0.52 58.68 -24.76
N ILE A 3 -0.33 58.31 -23.82
CA ILE A 3 -0.59 56.92 -23.46
C ILE A 3 -1.21 56.22 -24.68
N ASN A 4 -0.55 55.17 -25.18
CA ASN A 4 -1.07 54.35 -26.27
C ASN A 4 -2.20 53.47 -25.73
N TYR A 5 -3.44 53.93 -25.86
CA TYR A 5 -4.65 53.22 -25.42
C TYR A 5 -4.74 51.79 -25.97
N LYS A 6 -4.17 51.54 -27.17
CA LYS A 6 -4.05 50.19 -27.75
C LYS A 6 -3.18 49.25 -26.89
N LEU A 7 -2.10 49.75 -26.30
CA LEU A 7 -1.18 48.99 -25.45
C LEU A 7 -1.82 48.65 -24.10
N LEU A 8 -2.57 49.59 -23.52
CA LEU A 8 -3.35 49.34 -22.30
C LEU A 8 -4.45 48.31 -22.53
N LEU A 9 -5.17 48.40 -23.66
CA LEU A 9 -6.25 47.46 -23.97
C LEU A 9 -5.72 46.04 -24.18
N VAL A 10 -4.61 45.88 -24.91
CA VAL A 10 -3.96 44.57 -25.08
C VAL A 10 -3.48 44.01 -23.73
N GLY A 11 -2.85 44.84 -22.89
CA GLY A 11 -2.42 44.43 -21.56
C GLY A 11 -3.57 43.97 -20.65
N SER A 12 -4.69 44.68 -20.64
CA SER A 12 -5.88 44.29 -19.88
C SER A 12 -6.50 42.98 -20.39
N VAL A 13 -6.59 42.79 -21.72
CA VAL A 13 -7.13 41.54 -22.28
C VAL A 13 -6.25 40.34 -21.91
N VAL A 14 -4.93 40.49 -21.97
CA VAL A 14 -3.98 39.45 -21.54
C VAL A 14 -4.14 39.14 -20.05
N ALA A 15 -4.20 40.16 -19.19
CA ALA A 15 -4.39 39.98 -17.75
C ALA A 15 -5.70 39.23 -17.42
N ILE A 16 -6.81 39.63 -18.05
CA ILE A 16 -8.11 38.95 -17.88
C ILE A 16 -8.04 37.49 -18.34
N GLY A 17 -7.42 37.23 -19.50
CA GLY A 17 -7.23 35.87 -20.01
C GLY A 17 -6.41 35.00 -19.05
N THR A 18 -5.33 35.52 -18.49
CA THR A 18 -4.53 34.79 -17.49
C THR A 18 -5.29 34.54 -16.19
N MET A 19 -6.09 35.51 -15.71
CA MET A 19 -6.91 35.32 -14.51
C MET A 19 -8.01 34.28 -14.72
N ALA A 20 -8.61 34.20 -15.92
CA ALA A 20 -9.61 33.19 -16.24
C ALA A 20 -9.01 31.77 -16.21
N LEU A 21 -7.83 31.57 -16.80
CA LEU A 21 -7.11 30.28 -16.75
C LEU A 21 -6.72 29.88 -15.33
N LEU A 22 -6.30 30.84 -14.50
CA LEU A 22 -6.00 30.59 -13.08
C LEU A 22 -7.26 30.23 -12.29
N ALA A 23 -8.38 30.90 -12.54
CA ALA A 23 -9.65 30.60 -11.87
C ALA A 23 -10.13 29.18 -12.18
N GLU A 24 -10.02 28.74 -13.43
CA GLU A 24 -10.35 27.37 -13.85
C GLU A 24 -9.44 26.34 -13.14
N SER A 25 -8.12 26.58 -13.12
CA SER A 25 -7.18 25.72 -12.40
C SER A 25 -7.46 25.65 -10.89
N ILE A 26 -7.82 26.76 -10.24
CA ILE A 26 -8.17 26.76 -8.81
C ILE A 26 -9.44 25.96 -8.57
N ASN A 27 -10.45 26.13 -9.42
CA ASN A 27 -11.73 25.45 -9.27
C ASN A 27 -11.59 23.93 -9.48
N GLU A 28 -10.82 23.48 -10.47
CA GLU A 28 -10.50 22.06 -10.66
C GLU A 28 -9.75 21.48 -9.45
N ARG A 29 -8.78 22.21 -8.89
CA ARG A 29 -8.02 21.77 -7.71
C ARG A 29 -8.88 21.69 -6.46
N GLU A 30 -9.83 22.59 -6.30
CA GLU A 30 -10.77 22.55 -5.18
C GLU A 30 -11.76 21.40 -5.33
N GLN A 31 -12.26 21.13 -6.55
CA GLN A 31 -13.06 19.94 -6.82
C GLN A 31 -12.26 18.65 -6.54
N GLU A 32 -11.02 18.55 -7.01
CA GLU A 32 -10.13 17.42 -6.71
C GLU A 32 -9.95 17.24 -5.19
N ARG A 33 -9.79 18.34 -4.43
CA ARG A 33 -9.73 18.29 -2.95
C ARG A 33 -11.01 17.72 -2.35
N VAL A 34 -12.18 18.19 -2.79
CA VAL A 34 -13.48 17.74 -2.27
C VAL A 34 -13.72 16.25 -2.59
N ASP A 35 -13.40 15.82 -3.80
CA ASP A 35 -13.52 14.44 -4.23
C ASP A 35 -12.57 13.52 -3.43
N LEU A 36 -11.32 13.96 -3.21
CA LEU A 36 -10.36 13.22 -2.37
C LEU A 36 -10.75 13.18 -0.89
N ALA A 37 -11.44 14.23 -0.39
CA ALA A 37 -11.93 14.29 0.99
C ALA A 37 -13.16 13.40 1.22
N THR A 38 -13.84 13.00 0.15
CA THR A 38 -15.02 12.14 0.21
C THR A 38 -14.60 10.67 0.09
N ALA A 39 -14.76 9.90 1.17
CA ALA A 39 -14.45 8.47 1.14
C ALA A 39 -15.42 7.73 0.20
N PRO A 40 -14.93 6.84 -0.68
CA PRO A 40 -15.76 6.04 -1.55
C PRO A 40 -16.52 5.00 -0.74
N ILE A 41 -17.75 4.69 -1.16
CA ILE A 41 -18.52 3.57 -0.61
C ILE A 41 -18.10 2.31 -1.35
N VAL A 42 -17.41 1.40 -0.63
CA VAL A 42 -17.02 0.07 -1.12
C VAL A 42 -17.80 -0.97 -0.33
N ASP A 43 -18.41 -1.94 -1.03
CA ASP A 43 -19.13 -3.05 -0.38
C ASP A 43 -18.21 -3.76 0.61
N ALA A 44 -18.66 -3.88 1.87
CA ALA A 44 -17.92 -4.52 2.95
C ALA A 44 -17.39 -5.92 2.58
N LYS A 45 -18.12 -6.66 1.73
CA LYS A 45 -17.73 -7.99 1.27
C LYS A 45 -16.42 -8.01 0.48
N VAL A 46 -15.99 -6.88 -0.10
CA VAL A 46 -14.81 -6.81 -0.97
C VAL A 46 -13.73 -5.86 -0.46
N GLN A 47 -13.94 -5.17 0.66
CA GLN A 47 -12.97 -4.20 1.22
C GLN A 47 -11.59 -4.82 1.51
N HIS A 48 -11.52 -6.12 1.79
CA HIS A 48 -10.27 -6.85 1.99
C HIS A 48 -9.41 -6.98 0.72
N LYS A 49 -9.98 -6.81 -0.47
CA LYS A 49 -9.25 -6.89 -1.75
C LYS A 49 -8.71 -5.52 -2.13
N SER A 50 -7.39 -5.35 -2.01
CA SER A 50 -6.74 -4.06 -2.28
C SER A 50 -6.98 -3.53 -3.70
N GLU A 51 -7.21 -4.39 -4.69
CA GLU A 51 -7.51 -4.03 -6.09
C GLU A 51 -8.79 -3.20 -6.23
N GLU A 52 -9.79 -3.44 -5.37
CA GLU A 52 -11.08 -2.73 -5.40
C GLU A 52 -10.93 -1.24 -5.07
N TRP A 53 -9.84 -0.90 -4.37
CA TRP A 53 -9.47 0.46 -3.99
C TRP A 53 -8.67 1.19 -5.07
N ALA A 54 -8.12 0.47 -6.06
CA ALA A 54 -7.23 1.06 -7.08
C ALA A 54 -7.92 2.12 -7.94
N ARG A 55 -9.22 1.97 -8.20
CA ARG A 55 -10.01 2.95 -8.98
C ARG A 55 -10.23 4.27 -8.24
N TYR A 56 -10.21 4.25 -6.90
CA TYR A 56 -10.43 5.42 -6.07
C TYR A 56 -9.11 6.07 -5.62
N TYR A 57 -8.12 5.24 -5.30
CA TYR A 57 -6.83 5.66 -4.77
C TYR A 57 -5.67 5.10 -5.60
N PRO A 58 -5.57 5.46 -6.90
CA PRO A 58 -4.61 4.84 -7.82
C PRO A 58 -3.15 5.07 -7.41
N ARG A 59 -2.83 6.23 -6.81
CA ARG A 59 -1.47 6.57 -6.37
C ARG A 59 -1.05 5.78 -5.13
N GLN A 60 -1.97 5.59 -4.19
CA GLN A 60 -1.76 4.82 -2.97
C GLN A 60 -1.68 3.33 -3.29
N TYR A 61 -2.56 2.84 -4.16
CA TYR A 61 -2.52 1.45 -4.62
C TYR A 61 -1.21 1.15 -5.37
N SER A 62 -0.77 2.04 -6.26
CA SER A 62 0.48 1.83 -6.99
C SER A 62 1.70 1.85 -6.07
N SER A 63 1.79 2.77 -5.11
CA SER A 63 2.90 2.82 -4.15
C SER A 63 2.89 1.65 -3.17
N TRP A 64 1.71 1.19 -2.72
CA TRP A 64 1.58 -0.03 -1.93
C TRP A 64 2.07 -1.26 -2.71
N LYS A 65 1.65 -1.40 -3.97
CA LYS A 65 2.01 -2.52 -4.84
C LYS A 65 3.50 -2.55 -5.17
N ALA A 66 4.14 -1.38 -5.23
CA ALA A 66 5.58 -1.24 -5.43
C ALA A 66 6.41 -1.93 -4.33
N THR A 67 5.83 -2.28 -3.16
CA THR A 67 6.53 -3.13 -2.18
C THR A 67 6.91 -4.50 -2.75
N LYS A 68 6.33 -4.94 -3.87
CA LYS A 68 6.79 -6.10 -4.65
C LYS A 68 8.25 -5.98 -5.10
N GLU A 69 8.78 -4.77 -5.27
CA GLU A 69 10.16 -4.54 -5.69
C GLU A 69 11.17 -4.87 -4.58
N SER A 70 10.73 -4.87 -3.31
CA SER A 70 11.51 -5.37 -2.19
C SER A 70 11.34 -6.89 -2.08
N ASP A 71 11.91 -7.63 -3.05
CA ASP A 71 11.73 -9.07 -3.22
C ASP A 71 12.83 -9.94 -2.58
N LYS A 72 13.98 -9.33 -2.28
CA LYS A 72 15.15 -10.01 -1.72
C LYS A 72 14.79 -10.73 -0.42
N LEU A 73 15.10 -12.02 -0.38
CA LEU A 73 14.95 -12.87 0.81
C LEU A 73 16.34 -13.22 1.32
N GLU A 74 16.71 -12.66 2.48
CA GLU A 74 18.01 -12.90 3.12
C GLU A 74 17.84 -13.87 4.28
N ASP A 75 18.58 -14.98 4.25
CA ASP A 75 18.56 -15.99 5.31
C ASP A 75 19.41 -15.53 6.51
N ALA A 76 18.73 -15.12 7.57
CA ALA A 76 19.39 -14.63 8.77
C ALA A 76 20.05 -15.76 9.58
N LEU A 77 19.66 -17.03 9.38
CA LEU A 77 20.32 -18.17 10.02
C LEU A 77 21.66 -18.48 9.34
N ALA A 78 21.73 -18.32 8.01
CA ALA A 78 22.98 -18.42 7.26
C ALA A 78 23.94 -17.28 7.65
N ASP A 79 23.45 -16.05 7.76
CA ASP A 79 24.26 -14.89 8.13
C ASP A 79 24.71 -14.92 9.60
N LYS A 80 23.90 -15.49 10.49
CA LYS A 80 24.13 -15.55 11.94
C LYS A 80 23.95 -16.99 12.46
N PRO A 81 24.95 -17.87 12.28
CA PRO A 81 24.84 -19.29 12.60
C PRO A 81 24.73 -19.62 14.09
N GLN A 82 24.88 -18.63 14.98
CA GLN A 82 24.54 -18.76 16.40
C GLN A 82 23.03 -18.78 16.67
N LEU A 83 22.20 -18.25 15.77
CA LEU A 83 20.75 -18.15 15.96
C LEU A 83 20.05 -19.52 16.08
N PRO A 84 20.35 -20.54 15.25
CA PRO A 84 19.79 -21.88 15.43
C PRO A 84 20.10 -22.49 16.80
N VAL A 85 21.29 -22.22 17.37
CA VAL A 85 21.68 -22.70 18.70
C VAL A 85 20.88 -21.99 19.79
N LEU A 86 20.75 -20.67 19.70
CA LEU A 86 19.99 -19.87 20.68
C LEU A 86 18.49 -20.20 20.66
N TRP A 87 17.96 -20.62 19.51
CA TRP A 87 16.55 -20.99 19.34
C TRP A 87 16.33 -22.49 19.27
N ALA A 88 17.28 -23.29 19.77
CA ALA A 88 17.17 -24.74 19.76
C ALA A 88 15.86 -25.20 20.41
N GLY A 89 15.10 -26.05 19.70
CA GLY A 89 13.77 -26.50 20.11
C GLY A 89 12.61 -25.58 19.69
N TYR A 90 12.88 -24.46 19.04
CA TYR A 90 11.86 -23.51 18.59
C TYR A 90 11.81 -23.39 17.05
N GLY A 91 10.65 -23.00 16.49
CA GLY A 91 10.45 -22.94 15.03
C GLY A 91 11.43 -22.01 14.31
N PHE A 92 11.87 -20.94 14.98
CA PHE A 92 12.82 -19.97 14.42
C PHE A 92 14.21 -20.55 14.15
N ALA A 93 14.60 -21.65 14.80
CA ALA A 93 15.86 -22.35 14.47
C ALA A 93 15.81 -23.10 13.12
N LYS A 94 14.61 -23.29 12.54
CA LYS A 94 14.43 -23.98 11.26
C LYS A 94 14.49 -23.03 10.08
N ASP A 95 13.88 -21.85 10.23
CA ASP A 95 13.75 -20.87 9.16
C ASP A 95 13.46 -19.48 9.75
N TYR A 96 14.34 -18.54 9.44
CA TYR A 96 14.23 -17.15 9.83
C TYR A 96 14.94 -16.28 8.80
N ASN A 97 14.15 -15.55 8.01
CA ASN A 97 14.62 -14.63 6.99
C ASN A 97 14.38 -13.18 7.42
N MET A 98 15.18 -12.26 6.88
CA MET A 98 14.95 -10.83 7.03
C MET A 98 13.62 -10.42 6.36
N PRO A 99 12.94 -9.39 6.90
CA PRO A 99 11.69 -8.93 6.32
C PRO A 99 11.91 -8.36 4.92
N ARG A 100 10.90 -8.54 4.07
CA ARG A 100 10.83 -7.96 2.73
C ARG A 100 9.49 -7.25 2.53
N GLY A 101 9.17 -6.85 1.29
CA GLY A 101 7.99 -6.03 1.02
C GLY A 101 6.67 -6.65 1.48
N HIS A 102 5.73 -5.80 1.94
CA HIS A 102 4.39 -6.23 2.40
C HIS A 102 3.64 -7.06 1.37
N TYR A 103 3.89 -6.85 0.07
CA TYR A 103 3.36 -7.68 -1.01
C TYR A 103 3.56 -9.19 -0.79
N TYR A 104 4.66 -9.59 -0.13
CA TYR A 104 5.00 -10.98 0.14
C TYR A 104 4.55 -11.49 1.50
N ALA A 105 4.01 -10.65 2.39
CA ALA A 105 3.78 -11.00 3.78
C ALA A 105 2.95 -12.29 3.96
N LEU A 106 1.86 -12.43 3.20
CA LEU A 106 1.01 -13.62 3.25
C LEU A 106 1.74 -14.86 2.71
N GLN A 107 2.44 -14.72 1.59
CA GLN A 107 3.17 -15.82 0.96
C GLN A 107 4.35 -16.28 1.82
N ASP A 108 5.06 -15.38 2.47
CA ASP A 108 6.17 -15.70 3.37
C ASP A 108 5.69 -16.40 4.63
N ASN A 109 4.49 -16.06 5.13
CA ASN A 109 3.86 -16.81 6.20
C ASN A 109 3.54 -18.25 5.81
N VAL A 110 3.11 -18.46 4.56
CA VAL A 110 2.83 -19.80 4.01
C VAL A 110 4.12 -20.58 3.74
N ASN A 111 5.12 -19.94 3.16
CA ASN A 111 6.35 -20.61 2.72
C ASN A 111 7.29 -20.98 3.87
N SER A 112 7.20 -20.27 5.00
CA SER A 112 8.16 -20.46 6.08
C SER A 112 8.09 -21.85 6.68
N LEU A 113 9.26 -22.47 6.94
CA LEU A 113 9.31 -23.78 7.61
C LEU A 113 8.76 -23.72 9.05
N ARG A 114 8.54 -22.52 9.60
CA ARG A 114 7.89 -22.33 10.91
C ARG A 114 6.43 -22.78 10.90
N THR A 115 5.68 -22.51 9.84
CA THR A 115 4.27 -22.93 9.71
C THR A 115 4.13 -24.38 9.26
N GLY A 116 5.21 -25.01 8.81
CA GLY A 116 5.29 -26.43 8.52
C GLY A 116 4.47 -26.85 7.29
N ALA A 117 4.03 -28.11 7.27
CA ALA A 117 3.25 -28.69 6.18
C ALA A 117 1.97 -29.34 6.74
N PRO A 118 0.93 -28.55 7.09
CA PRO A 118 -0.34 -29.10 7.52
C PRO A 118 -0.97 -29.95 6.40
N VAL A 119 -1.68 -31.02 6.77
CA VAL A 119 -2.38 -31.90 5.82
C VAL A 119 -3.89 -31.64 5.78
N ASP A 120 -4.40 -30.90 6.76
CA ASP A 120 -5.78 -30.47 6.89
C ASP A 120 -5.88 -29.21 7.77
N GLY A 121 -7.10 -28.71 8.01
CA GLY A 121 -7.34 -27.54 8.87
C GLY A 121 -7.22 -27.80 10.39
N LYS A 122 -6.80 -28.99 10.81
CA LYS A 122 -6.68 -29.41 12.23
C LYS A 122 -5.26 -29.80 12.61
N THR A 123 -4.35 -29.88 11.64
CA THR A 123 -2.94 -30.22 11.80
C THR A 123 -2.05 -29.00 11.54
N GLY A 124 -0.76 -29.13 11.87
CA GLY A 124 0.22 -28.07 11.74
C GLY A 124 0.77 -27.60 13.10
N PRO A 125 2.01 -27.11 13.14
CA PRO A 125 2.68 -26.72 14.38
C PRO A 125 2.21 -25.36 14.93
N MET A 126 1.62 -24.50 14.10
CA MET A 126 1.31 -23.11 14.45
C MET A 126 -0.20 -22.87 14.56
N PRO A 127 -0.66 -22.00 15.50
CA PRO A 127 -2.06 -21.64 15.64
C PRO A 127 -2.50 -20.61 14.58
N THR A 128 -3.80 -20.36 14.50
CA THR A 128 -4.40 -19.36 13.60
C THR A 128 -3.89 -17.94 13.83
N ALA A 129 -3.36 -17.63 15.03
CA ALA A 129 -2.82 -16.32 15.37
C ALA A 129 -1.64 -15.89 14.47
N CYS A 130 -0.95 -16.81 13.78
CA CYS A 130 0.12 -16.46 12.85
C CYS A 130 -0.38 -15.67 11.62
N TRP A 131 -1.68 -15.75 11.30
CA TRP A 131 -2.28 -14.99 10.20
C TRP A 131 -2.61 -13.54 10.55
N THR A 132 -2.72 -13.21 11.83
CA THR A 132 -3.29 -11.94 12.33
C THR A 132 -2.67 -10.69 11.70
N CYS A 133 -1.37 -10.71 11.46
CA CYS A 133 -0.63 -9.57 10.93
C CYS A 133 -0.22 -9.76 9.45
N LYS A 134 -0.95 -10.57 8.68
CA LYS A 134 -0.54 -11.00 7.33
C LYS A 134 -1.58 -10.78 6.24
N SER A 135 -2.85 -10.57 6.58
CA SER A 135 -3.90 -10.34 5.58
C SER A 135 -4.94 -9.32 6.04
N PRO A 136 -5.47 -8.48 5.14
CA PRO A 136 -6.70 -7.71 5.38
C PRO A 136 -7.95 -8.59 5.53
N ASP A 137 -7.88 -9.89 5.25
CA ASP A 137 -8.95 -10.84 5.56
C ASP A 137 -9.17 -11.05 7.06
N ILE A 138 -8.20 -10.71 7.91
CA ILE A 138 -8.28 -10.99 9.34
C ILE A 138 -9.42 -10.21 10.01
N PRO A 139 -9.52 -8.88 9.87
CA PRO A 139 -10.69 -8.16 10.34
C PRO A 139 -12.01 -8.75 9.81
N ARG A 140 -12.07 -9.12 8.53
CA ARG A 140 -13.26 -9.69 7.89
C ARG A 140 -13.75 -11.01 8.52
N ILE A 141 -12.86 -11.83 9.08
CA ILE A 141 -13.24 -13.11 9.72
C ILE A 141 -13.42 -13.00 11.24
N GLN A 142 -13.08 -11.86 11.83
CA GLN A 142 -13.26 -11.58 13.26
C GLN A 142 -14.56 -10.84 13.56
N GLU A 143 -15.16 -10.21 12.55
CA GLU A 143 -16.50 -9.63 12.54
C GLU A 143 -17.60 -10.70 12.41
#